data_AF-A0A4P8TIA2-F1
#
_entry.id   AF-A0A4P8TIA2-F1
#
_cell.length_a   1.000
_cell.length_b   1.000
_cell.length_c   1.000
_cell.angle_alpha   90.00
_cell.angle_beta   90.00
_cell.angle_gamma   90.00
#
_symmetry.space_group_name_H-M   'P 1'
#
loop_
_entity.id
_entity.type
_entity.pdbx_description
1 polymer ?
#
loop_
_entity_poly.entity_id
_entity_poly.type
_entity_poly.pdbx_seq_one_letter_code
_entity_poly.pdbx_strand_id
1 'polypeptide(L)'
;MPPPSDPSLWLDILRGINAATALYVLILAALLAPWWTRLDMTLRFLLLGMLALSTVLGWGALESLLRDVPGGSRTIAAVPAHLWTCVGVTLAYLKHRTKETP
;
A
#
# COMPACT_ATOMS: atom_id res chain seq x y z
N MET A 1 -9.86 21.38 -31.82
CA MET A 1 -9.64 21.21 -30.36
C MET A 1 -9.24 19.77 -30.14
N PRO A 2 -8.13 19.47 -29.43
CA PRO A 2 -7.86 18.11 -29.00
C PRO A 2 -9.01 17.64 -28.08
N PRO A 3 -9.42 16.36 -28.14
CA PRO A 3 -10.43 15.84 -27.23
C PRO A 3 -9.94 16.01 -25.78
N PRO A 4 -10.84 16.32 -24.83
CA PRO A 4 -10.47 16.35 -23.42
C PRO A 4 -9.89 14.99 -23.04
N SER A 5 -8.71 14.99 -22.43
CA SER A 5 -8.08 13.77 -21.91
C SER A 5 -9.03 13.15 -20.89
N ASP A 6 -9.51 11.94 -21.17
CA ASP A 6 -10.49 11.26 -20.33
C ASP A 6 -9.89 11.01 -18.92
N PRO A 7 -10.39 11.69 -17.87
CA PRO A 7 -9.85 11.57 -16.53
C PRO A 7 -10.10 10.18 -15.90
N SER A 8 -10.98 9.37 -16.50
CA SER A 8 -11.29 8.01 -16.04
C SER A 8 -10.07 7.08 -16.09
N LEU A 9 -9.25 7.17 -17.14
CA LEU A 9 -8.05 6.36 -17.31
C LEU A 9 -7.06 6.56 -16.14
N TRP A 10 -6.86 7.82 -15.73
CA TRP A 10 -5.97 8.15 -14.62
C TRP A 10 -6.49 7.62 -13.29
N LEU A 11 -7.80 7.69 -13.07
CA LEU A 11 -8.43 7.14 -11.87
C LEU A 11 -8.30 5.61 -11.81
N ASP A 12 -8.47 4.92 -12.94
CA ASP A 12 -8.33 3.46 -12.99
C ASP A 12 -6.88 3.00 -12.78
N ILE A 13 -5.90 3.74 -13.32
CA ILE A 13 -4.48 3.50 -13.02
C ILE A 13 -4.22 3.65 -11.51
N LEU A 14 -4.72 4.72 -10.88
CA LEU A 14 -4.52 4.95 -9.44
C LEU A 14 -5.20 3.86 -8.58
N ARG A 15 -6.38 3.38 -8.99
CA ARG A 15 -7.05 2.24 -8.34
C ARG A 15 -6.22 0.96 -8.47
N GLY A 16 -5.67 0.69 -9.65
CA GLY A 16 -4.78 -0.46 -9.90
C GLY A 16 -3.51 -0.43 -9.05
N ILE A 17 -2.86 0.74 -8.95
CA ILE A 17 -1.68 0.95 -8.10
C ILE A 17 -2.04 0.71 -6.63
N ASN A 18 -3.17 1.23 -6.16
CA ASN A 18 -3.62 1.04 -4.79
C ASN A 18 -3.89 -0.44 -4.46
N ALA A 19 -4.54 -1.17 -5.37
CA ALA A 19 -4.80 -2.60 -5.22
C ALA A 19 -3.50 -3.43 -5.22
N ALA A 20 -2.57 -3.16 -6.15
CA ALA A 20 -1.27 -3.82 -6.20
C ALA A 20 -0.46 -3.57 -4.92
N THR A 21 -0.54 -2.35 -4.39
CA THR A 21 0.18 -2.00 -3.16
C THR A 21 -0.41 -2.68 -1.93
N ALA A 22 -1.75 -2.73 -1.82
CA ALA A 22 -2.41 -3.49 -0.75
C ALA A 22 -2.05 -4.98 -0.81
N LEU A 23 -2.01 -5.58 -2.01
CA LEU A 23 -1.58 -6.97 -2.18
C LEU A 23 -0.12 -7.20 -1.74
N TYR A 24 0.78 -6.30 -2.12
CA TYR A 24 2.19 -6.37 -1.72
C TYR A 24 2.35 -6.36 -0.18
N VAL A 25 1.59 -5.53 0.52
CA VAL A 25 1.57 -5.48 2.00
C VAL A 25 1.10 -6.80 2.60
N LEU A 26 0.02 -7.38 2.07
CA LEU A 26 -0.50 -8.65 2.55
C LEU A 26 0.54 -9.77 2.37
N ILE A 27 1.24 -9.79 1.23
CA ILE A 27 2.33 -10.75 0.96
C ILE A 27 3.47 -10.56 1.96
N LEU A 28 3.93 -9.32 2.19
CA LEU A 28 5.00 -9.05 3.15
C LEU A 28 4.60 -9.42 4.57
N ALA A 29 3.39 -9.08 5.00
CA ALA A 29 2.87 -9.44 6.31
C ALA A 29 2.82 -10.97 6.48
N ALA A 30 2.36 -11.70 5.47
CA ALA A 30 2.31 -13.16 5.48
C ALA A 30 3.73 -13.79 5.58
N LEU A 31 4.70 -13.25 4.83
CA LEU A 31 6.09 -13.72 4.86
C LEU A 31 6.79 -13.44 6.21
N LEU A 32 6.48 -12.32 6.84
CA LEU A 32 7.11 -11.88 8.08
C LEU A 32 6.37 -12.35 9.35
N ALA A 33 5.12 -12.78 9.23
CA ALA A 33 4.31 -13.29 10.35
C ALA A 33 4.98 -14.42 11.16
N PRO A 34 5.62 -15.44 10.55
CA PRO A 34 6.32 -16.49 11.31
C PRO A 34 7.48 -15.98 12.16
N TRP A 35 8.06 -14.84 11.75
CA TRP A 35 9.24 -14.23 12.36
C TRP A 35 8.89 -13.02 13.20
N TRP A 36 7.61 -12.76 13.44
CA TRP A 36 7.10 -11.52 14.04
C TRP A 36 7.87 -11.11 15.30
N THR A 37 8.12 -12.05 16.20
CA THR A 37 8.81 -11.83 17.49
C THR A 37 10.30 -11.53 17.37
N ARG A 38 10.91 -11.72 16.18
CA ARG A 38 12.32 -11.43 15.89
C ARG A 38 12.52 -10.12 15.10
N LEU A 39 11.47 -9.62 14.46
CA LEU A 39 11.51 -8.34 13.75
C LEU A 39 11.80 -7.20 14.72
N ASP A 40 12.48 -6.15 14.26
CA ASP A 40 12.66 -4.97 15.09
C ASP A 40 11.33 -4.21 15.31
N MET A 41 11.25 -3.44 16.40
CA MET A 41 10.04 -2.72 16.77
C MET A 41 9.56 -1.75 15.67
N THR A 42 10.50 -1.14 14.92
CA THR A 42 10.19 -0.21 13.83
C THR A 42 9.51 -0.94 12.68
N LEU A 43 10.04 -2.08 12.26
CA LEU A 43 9.46 -2.87 11.18
C LEU A 43 8.08 -3.41 11.54
N ARG A 44 7.87 -3.84 12.80
CA ARG A 44 6.54 -4.23 13.30
C ARG A 44 5.53 -3.09 13.24
N PHE A 45 5.91 -1.91 13.72
CA PHE A 45 5.04 -0.73 13.73
C PHE A 45 4.67 -0.30 12.30
N LEU A 46 5.63 -0.29 11.38
CA LEU A 46 5.41 0.03 9.98
C LEU A 46 4.51 -0.99 9.28
N LEU A 47 4.70 -2.29 9.52
CA LEU A 47 3.85 -3.36 8.98
C LEU A 47 2.40 -3.23 9.47
N LEU A 48 2.18 -2.97 10.77
CA LEU A 48 0.84 -2.77 11.31
C LEU A 48 0.18 -1.50 10.79
N GLY A 49 0.94 -0.40 10.70
CA GLY A 49 0.46 0.85 10.11
C GLY A 49 0.06 0.67 8.65
N MET A 50 0.85 -0.09 7.88
CA MET A 50 0.51 -0.45 6.50
C MET A 50 -0.73 -1.32 6.39
N LEU A 51 -0.85 -2.36 7.21
CA LEU A 51 -2.04 -3.22 7.22
C LEU A 51 -3.31 -2.40 7.52
N ALA A 52 -3.27 -1.54 8.54
CA ALA A 52 -4.40 -0.67 8.86
C ALA A 52 -4.73 0.29 7.70
N LEU A 53 -3.71 0.92 7.11
CA LEU A 53 -3.86 1.83 5.98
C LEU A 53 -4.46 1.11 4.75
N SER A 54 -3.96 -0.08 4.41
CA SER A 54 -4.45 -0.90 3.30
C SER A 54 -5.85 -1.44 3.56
N THR A 55 -6.24 -1.69 4.81
CA THR A 55 -7.61 -2.10 5.12
C THR A 55 -8.57 -0.94 4.92
N VAL A 56 -8.25 0.26 5.44
CA VAL A 56 -9.13 1.44 5.37
C VAL A 56 -9.19 2.02 3.95
N LEU A 57 -8.04 2.22 3.32
CA LEU A 57 -7.95 2.87 2.01
C LEU A 57 -8.05 1.88 0.83
N GLY A 58 -7.59 0.63 1.02
CA GLY A 58 -7.74 -0.42 0.02
C GLY A 58 -9.18 -0.89 -0.12
N TRP A 59 -9.92 -1.05 0.98
CA TRP A 59 -11.35 -1.37 0.94
C TRP A 59 -12.16 -0.27 0.25
N GLY A 60 -11.93 0.99 0.59
CA GLY A 60 -12.62 2.13 -0.04
C GLY A 60 -12.33 2.25 -1.54
N ALA A 61 -11.13 1.89 -1.99
CA ALA A 61 -10.78 1.86 -3.41
C ALA A 61 -11.41 0.66 -4.13
N LEU A 62 -11.44 -0.53 -3.50
CA LEU A 62 -12.06 -1.73 -4.05
C LEU A 62 -13.58 -1.56 -4.16
N GLU A 63 -14.22 -0.97 -3.15
CA GLU A 63 -15.65 -0.63 -3.19
C GLU A 63 -15.94 0.39 -4.31
N SER A 64 -15.08 1.39 -4.50
CA SER A 64 -15.20 2.35 -5.60
C SER A 64 -15.04 1.70 -6.98
N LEU A 65 -14.15 0.70 -7.11
CA LEU A 65 -13.94 -0.04 -8.36
C LEU A 65 -15.09 -1.02 -8.65
N LEU A 66 -15.58 -1.74 -7.64
CA LEU A 66 -16.63 -2.75 -7.80
C LEU A 66 -18.03 -2.15 -7.96
N ARG A 67 -18.30 -0.98 -7.36
CA ARG A 67 -19.62 -0.34 -7.36
C ARG A 67 -19.69 0.90 -8.26
N ASP A 68 -18.62 1.19 -9.00
CA ASP A 68 -18.49 2.35 -9.88
C ASP A 68 -18.84 3.69 -9.20
N VAL A 69 -18.61 3.76 -7.89
CA VAL A 69 -18.89 4.96 -7.09
C VAL A 69 -17.77 5.96 -7.35
N PRO A 70 -18.06 7.25 -7.62
CA PRO A 70 -17.06 8.29 -7.79
C PRO A 70 -16.35 8.59 -6.46
N GLY A 71 -15.39 7.72 -6.11
CA GLY A 71 -14.56 7.78 -4.91
C GLY A 71 -13.17 8.39 -5.15
N GLY A 72 -12.98 9.07 -6.29
CA GLY A 72 -11.67 9.44 -6.83
C GLY A 72 -10.77 10.25 -5.90
N SER A 73 -11.32 11.09 -5.02
CA SER A 73 -10.53 11.87 -4.06
C SER A 73 -9.85 11.00 -2.99
N ARG A 74 -10.49 9.91 -2.55
CA ARG A 74 -9.91 8.97 -1.57
C ARG A 74 -8.80 8.15 -2.19
N THR A 75 -8.93 7.81 -3.48
CA THR A 75 -7.90 7.06 -4.23
C THR A 75 -6.65 7.90 -4.45
N ILE A 76 -6.79 9.19 -4.79
CA ILE A 76 -5.65 10.10 -5.02
C ILE A 76 -4.83 10.30 -3.75
N ALA A 77 -5.46 10.45 -2.59
CA ALA A 77 -4.77 10.58 -1.31
C ALA A 77 -4.16 9.25 -0.82
N ALA A 78 -4.75 8.11 -1.20
CA ALA A 78 -4.31 6.80 -0.77
C ALA A 78 -3.01 6.34 -1.44
N VAL A 79 -2.79 6.68 -2.70
CA VAL A 79 -1.59 6.29 -3.46
C VAL A 79 -0.27 6.79 -2.84
N PRO A 80 -0.08 8.10 -2.54
CA PRO A 80 1.16 8.58 -1.93
C PRO A 80 1.35 8.01 -0.51
N ALA A 81 0.27 7.79 0.25
CA ALA A 81 0.35 7.18 1.57
C ALA A 81 0.85 5.72 1.49
N HIS A 82 0.34 4.94 0.54
CA HIS A 82 0.78 3.58 0.27
C HIS A 82 2.22 3.50 -0.26
N LEU A 83 2.60 4.40 -1.17
CA LEU A 83 3.98 4.48 -1.67
C LEU A 83 4.97 4.80 -0.55
N TRP A 84 4.68 5.82 0.26
CA TRP A 84 5.51 6.22 1.39
C TRP A 84 5.75 5.05 2.34
N THR A 85 4.67 4.35 2.68
CA THR A 85 4.75 3.24 3.61
C THR A 85 5.45 2.01 3.01
N CYS A 86 5.29 1.72 1.72
CA CYS A 86 6.01 0.65 1.02
C CYS A 86 7.53 0.88 1.04
N VAL A 87 7.93 2.12 0.76
CA VAL A 87 9.33 2.55 0.85
C VAL A 87 9.82 2.39 2.29
N GLY A 88 9.03 2.84 3.27
CA GLY A 88 9.35 2.71 4.69
C GLY A 88 9.58 1.26 5.13
N VAL A 89 8.67 0.34 4.78
CA VAL A 89 8.81 -1.08 5.12
C VAL A 89 9.98 -1.73 4.40
N THR A 90 10.19 -1.42 3.11
CA THR A 90 11.34 -1.93 2.34
C THR A 90 12.66 -1.50 2.97
N LEU A 91 12.80 -0.21 3.29
CA LEU A 91 14.00 0.32 3.93
C LEU A 91 14.22 -0.25 5.34
N ALA A 92 13.15 -0.38 6.13
CA ALA A 92 13.21 -0.98 7.46
C ALA A 92 13.62 -2.46 7.40
N TYR A 93 13.09 -3.21 6.43
CA TYR A 93 13.46 -4.60 6.20
C TYR A 93 14.93 -4.75 5.77
N LEU A 94 15.41 -3.92 4.85
CA LEU A 94 16.82 -3.89 4.45
C LEU A 94 17.74 -3.58 5.64
N LYS A 95 17.36 -2.60 6.47
CA LYS A 95 18.09 -2.25 7.70
C LYS A 95 18.09 -3.39 8.74
N HIS A 96 16.99 -4.13 8.85
CA HIS A 96 16.91 -5.30 9.72
C HIS A 96 17.89 -6.39 9.23
N ARG A 97 17.90 -6.67 7.93
CA ARG A 97 18.78 -7.67 7.31
C ARG A 97 20.27 -7.35 7.46
N THR A 98 20.67 -6.08 7.31
CA THR A 98 22.08 -5.68 7.46
C THR A 98 22.60 -5.82 8.90
N LYS A 99 21.72 -5.81 9.90
CA LYS A 99 22.08 -6.08 11.30
C LYS A 99 22.28 -7.57 11.59
N GLU A 100 21.73 -8.46 10.76
CA GLU A 100 21.82 -9.91 10.94
C GLU A 100 23.03 -10.53 10.19
N THR A 101 23.65 -9.80 9.27
CA THR A 101 24.91 -10.19 8.61
C THR A 101 26.11 -9.69 9.43
N PRO A 102 26.99 -10.59 9.93
CA PRO A 102 28.19 -10.25 10.69
C PRO A 102 29.27 -9.57 9.85
#